data_AF-A0A3B9URZ5-F1
#
_entry.id   AF-A0A3B9URZ5-F1
#
_cell.length_a   1.000
_cell.length_b   1.000
_cell.length_c   1.000
_cell.angle_alpha   90.00
_cell.angle_beta   90.00
_cell.angle_gamma   90.00
#
_symmetry.space_group_name_H-M   'P 1'
#
loop_
_entity.id
_entity.type
_entity.pdbx_description
1 polymer ?
#
loop_
_entity_poly.entity_id
_entity_poly.type
_entity_poly.pdbx_seq_one_letter_code
_entity_poly.pdbx_strand_id
1 'polypeptide(L)' 'IFWSFAYHDWDVNKQPDPSTAKQTMLNSVHNGCVMLVHAVSKTNTEILDEVIKEIKAQGYEFKLLP' A
#
# COMPACT_ATOMS: atom_id res chain seq x y z
N ILE A 1 -9.25 -15.01 -4.69
CA ILE A 1 -8.12 -14.18 -5.15
C ILE A 1 -7.30 -13.84 -3.92
N PHE A 2 -5.98 -14.08 -3.95
CA PHE A 2 -5.07 -13.74 -2.85
C PHE A 2 -4.22 -12.52 -3.25
N TRP A 3 -3.32 -12.10 -2.37
CA TRP A 3 -2.44 -10.95 -2.53
C TRP A 3 -0.97 -11.38 -2.49
N SER A 4 -0.08 -10.52 -2.99
CA SER A 4 1.38 -10.68 -2.88
C SER A 4 2.02 -9.67 -1.92
N PHE A 5 1.25 -8.67 -1.47
CA PHE A 5 1.64 -7.73 -0.42
C PHE A 5 0.49 -7.52 0.58
N ALA A 6 0.81 -7.54 1.87
CA ALA A 6 -0.04 -7.08 2.96
C ALA A 6 0.84 -6.66 4.15
N TYR A 7 0.30 -5.81 5.02
CA TYR A 7 0.97 -5.41 6.25
C TYR A 7 -0.05 -5.13 7.36
N HIS A 8 0.41 -4.83 8.58
CA HIS A 8 -0.46 -4.67 9.75
C HIS A 8 -1.13 -3.28 9.80
N ASP A 9 -2.09 -3.05 8.91
CA ASP A 9 -2.82 -1.78 8.75
C ASP A 9 -4.27 -1.82 9.24
N TRP A 10 -4.76 -2.98 9.68
CA TRP A 10 -6.18 -3.20 10.00
C TRP A 10 -6.55 -2.91 11.47
N ASP A 11 -5.59 -2.82 12.39
CA ASP A 11 -5.86 -2.55 13.81
C ASP A 11 -6.00 -1.05 14.07
N VAL A 12 -7.24 -0.57 14.20
CA VAL A 12 -7.57 0.84 14.46
C VAL A 12 -6.95 1.40 15.75
N ASN A 13 -6.65 0.56 16.74
CA ASN A 13 -6.05 0.98 18.01
C ASN A 13 -4.51 1.00 17.96
N LYS A 14 -3.91 0.44 16.91
CA LYS A 14 -2.45 0.32 16.75
C LYS A 14 -2.02 0.64 15.32
N GLN A 15 -2.31 1.87 14.92
CA GLN A 15 -1.99 2.37 13.59
C GLN A 15 -0.46 2.42 13.36
N PRO A 16 0.03 1.95 12.20
CA PRO A 16 1.46 1.94 11.91
C PRO A 16 2.01 3.36 11.71
N ASP A 17 3.30 3.54 11.94
CA ASP A 17 3.99 4.80 11.64
C ASP A 17 3.91 5.11 10.12
N PRO A 18 3.46 6.31 9.71
CA PRO A 18 3.31 6.66 8.30
C PRO A 18 4.57 6.52 7.45
N SER A 19 5.72 6.95 7.96
CA SER A 19 6.99 6.89 7.22
C SER A 19 7.39 5.43 6.96
N THR A 20 7.32 4.61 8.00
CA THR A 20 7.65 3.18 7.94
C THR A 20 6.65 2.42 7.05
N ALA A 21 5.35 2.71 7.17
CA ALA A 21 4.30 2.11 6.35
C ALA A 21 4.50 2.44 4.86
N LYS A 22 4.74 3.71 4.54
CA LYS A 22 5.02 4.17 3.18
C LYS A 22 6.24 3.45 2.59
N GLN A 23 7.35 3.43 3.31
CA GLN A 23 8.56 2.74 2.87
C GLN A 23 8.32 1.24 2.68
N THR A 24 7.56 0.61 3.58
CA THR A 24 7.19 -0.82 3.48
C THR A 24 6.40 -1.10 2.21
N MET A 25 5.40 -0.27 1.89
CA MET A 25 4.62 -0.40 0.66
C MET A 25 5.49 -0.27 -0.59
N LEU A 26 6.30 0.78 -0.66
CA LEU A 26 7.13 1.09 -1.84
C LEU A 26 8.20 0.02 -2.10
N ASN A 27 8.84 -0.47 -1.04
CA ASN A 27 9.87 -1.51 -1.16
C ASN A 27 9.29 -2.88 -1.56
N SER A 28 7.98 -3.09 -1.37
CA SER A 28 7.32 -4.37 -1.66
C SER A 28 6.73 -4.44 -3.05
N VAL A 29 6.76 -3.36 -3.84
CA VAL A 29 6.21 -3.37 -5.20
C VAL A 29 7.08 -4.19 -6.14
N HIS A 30 6.42 -5.01 -6.95
CA HIS A 30 7.04 -5.82 -7.99
C HIS A 30 6.07 -5.98 -9.17
N ASN A 31 6.56 -6.43 -10.33
CA ASN A 31 5.72 -6.74 -11.49
C ASN A 31 4.61 -7.73 -11.10
N GLY A 32 3.35 -7.37 -11.41
CA GLY A 32 2.18 -8.19 -11.08
C GLY A 32 1.75 -8.15 -9.61
N CYS A 33 2.23 -7.20 -8.81
CA CYS A 33 1.86 -7.09 -7.40
C CYS A 33 0.35 -6.86 -7.21
N VAL A 34 -0.24 -7.60 -6.27
CA VAL A 34 -1.61 -7.41 -5.78
C VAL A 34 -1.51 -7.01 -4.31
N MET A 35 -1.83 -5.75 -4.02
CA MET A 35 -1.70 -5.16 -2.68
C MET A 35 -3.02 -5.27 -1.92
N LEU A 36 -2.99 -5.93 -0.75
CA LEU A 36 -4.09 -5.89 0.22
C LEU A 36 -3.84 -4.74 1.21
N VAL A 37 -4.76 -3.77 1.22
CA VAL A 37 -4.78 -2.66 2.18
C VAL A 37 -6.20 -2.46 2.72
N HIS A 38 -6.33 -1.98 3.95
CA HIS A 38 -7.61 -1.77 4.62
C HIS A 38 -7.96 -0.28 4.73
N ALA A 39 -9.21 0.06 4.39
CA ALA A 39 -9.73 1.43 4.44
C ALA A 39 -9.97 1.96 5.87
N VAL A 40 -9.84 1.10 6.90
CA VAL A 40 -9.95 1.51 8.32
C VAL A 40 -8.68 2.16 8.86
N SER A 41 -7.58 2.16 8.07
CA SER A 41 -6.31 2.74 8.50
C SER A 41 -6.25 4.25 8.26
N LYS A 42 -6.06 5.01 9.34
CA LYS A 42 -5.69 6.43 9.29
C LYS A 42 -4.34 6.60 8.58
N THR A 43 -3.38 5.72 8.87
CA THR A 43 -2.06 5.74 8.23
C THR A 43 -2.17 5.58 6.72
N ASN A 44 -2.93 4.60 6.21
CA ASN A 44 -3.15 4.47 4.76
C ASN A 44 -3.76 5.75 4.18
N THR A 45 -4.74 6.33 4.86
CA THR A 45 -5.40 7.56 4.39
C THR A 45 -4.41 8.73 4.24
N GLU A 46 -3.41 8.82 5.11
CA GLU A 46 -2.38 9.87 5.06
C GLU A 46 -1.35 9.66 3.95
N ILE A 47 -1.00 8.41 3.64
CA ILE A 47 0.14 8.10 2.75
C ILE A 47 -0.24 7.61 1.35
N LEU A 48 -1.47 7.15 1.13
CA LEU A 48 -1.83 6.40 -0.09
C LEU A 48 -1.68 7.22 -1.38
N ASP A 49 -1.98 8.52 -1.34
CA ASP A 49 -1.81 9.41 -2.51
C ASP A 49 -0.33 9.50 -2.94
N GLU A 50 0.59 9.68 -1.98
CA GLU A 50 2.03 9.72 -2.26
C GLU A 50 2.54 8.36 -2.74
N VAL A 51 2.11 7.27 -2.10
CA VAL A 51 2.47 5.91 -2.52
C VAL A 51 2.06 5.65 -3.96
N ILE A 52 0.83 6.00 -4.35
CA ILE A 52 0.35 5.82 -5.73
C ILE A 52 1.20 6.65 -6.71
N LYS A 53 1.51 7.90 -6.37
CA LYS A 53 2.34 8.78 -7.21
C LYS A 53 3.74 8.22 -7.41
N GLU A 54 4.37 7.74 -6.35
CA GLU A 54 5.71 7.17 -6.42
C GLU A 54 5.74 5.84 -7.18
N ILE A 55 4.76 4.97 -6.98
CA ILE A 55 4.64 3.72 -7.75
C ILE A 55 4.49 4.02 -9.25
N LYS A 56 3.67 5.01 -9.62
CA LYS A 56 3.56 5.47 -11.01
C LYS A 56 4.87 6.06 -11.54
N ALA A 57 5.57 6.85 -10.72
CA ALA A 57 6.87 7.42 -11.10
C ALA A 57 7.95 6.35 -11.33
N GLN A 58 7.84 5.20 -10.67
CA GLN A 58 8.68 4.02 -10.92
C GLN A 58 8.33 3.27 -12.22
N GLY A 59 7.28 3.68 -12.94
CA GLY A 59 6.87 3.11 -14.23
C GLY A 59 5.80 2.03 -14.15
N TYR A 60 5.20 1.80 -12.98
CA TYR A 60 4.11 0.83 -12.83
C TYR A 60 2.75 1.40 -13.24
N GLU A 61 1.91 0.53 -13.78
CA GLU A 61 0.50 0.81 -14.07
C GLU A 61 -0.41 0.12 -13.05
N PHE A 62 -1.42 0.84 -12.57
CA PHE A 62 -2.51 0.26 -11.77
C PHE A 62 -3.60 -0.27 -12.69
N LYS A 63 -4.01 -1.52 -12.47
CA LYS A 63 -5.09 -2.17 -13.22
C LYS A 63 -6.12 -2.75 -12.26
N LEU A 64 -7.36 -2.78 -12.70
CA LEU A 64 -8.41 -3.51 -12.00
C LEU A 64 -8.16 -5.01 -12.18
N LEU A 65 -8.45 -5.75 -11.13
CA LEU A 65 -8.49 -7.20 -11.20
C LEU A 65 -9.83 -7.59 -11.87
N PRO A 66 -9.81 -8.36 -12.97
CA PRO A 66 -11.02 -8.76 -13.68
C PRO A 66 -11.87 -9.77 -12.89
#